data_AF-R6XKZ8-F1
#
_entry.id   AF-R6XKZ8-F1
#
_cell.length_a   1.000
_cell.length_b   1.000
_cell.length_c   1.000
_cell.angle_alpha   90.00
_cell.angle_beta   90.00
_cell.angle_gamma   90.00
#
_symmetry.space_group_name_H-M   'P 1'
#
loop_
_entity.id
_entity.type
_entity.pdbx_description
1 polymer ?
#
loop_
_entity_poly.entity_id
_entity_poly.type
_entity_poly.pdbx_seq_one_letter_code
_entity_poly.pdbx_strand_id
1 'polypeptide(L)'
;MGFWSISLYGNDLTLDVRDKLDDLLKSGVSSQDVYQEMLKCFEEVLSTDEESLFWFALADRMWDYGILTDEIKEKALTYMTNIAEHEYLDELETARERRSWQNTLNKLKTKIENVNQGNKKIKVEPVFKRNIWNVGDYYAYEFHKKNSQELGIQSKYIVIRK
;
A
#
# COMPACT_ATOMS: atom_id res chain seq x y z
N MET A 1 -25.68 -9.17 0.55
CA MET A 1 -25.12 -9.75 -0.69
C MET A 1 -24.14 -8.73 -1.19
N GLY A 2 -22.85 -8.91 -0.88
CA GLY A 2 -21.79 -8.03 -1.39
C GLY A 2 -21.69 -8.18 -2.90
N PHE A 3 -21.36 -7.09 -3.59
CA PHE A 3 -21.18 -7.12 -5.04
C PHE A 3 -19.78 -7.65 -5.34
N TRP A 4 -19.71 -8.89 -5.84
CA TRP A 4 -18.45 -9.53 -6.19
C TRP A 4 -18.05 -9.19 -7.61
N SER A 5 -16.85 -8.63 -7.76
CA SER A 5 -16.34 -8.25 -9.07
C SER A 5 -15.54 -9.36 -9.73
N ILE A 6 -15.64 -9.40 -11.04
CA ILE A 6 -14.88 -10.27 -11.94
C ILE A 6 -13.43 -9.78 -12.12
N SER A 7 -13.14 -8.54 -11.73
CA SER A 7 -11.80 -7.97 -11.75
C SER A 7 -11.10 -8.17 -10.40
N LEU A 8 -9.79 -8.45 -10.40
CA LEU A 8 -9.02 -8.65 -9.17
C LEU A 8 -9.20 -7.48 -8.19
N TYR A 9 -9.09 -6.24 -8.66
CA TYR A 9 -9.23 -5.01 -7.87
C TYR A 9 -10.65 -4.45 -7.82
N GLY A 10 -11.67 -5.27 -8.11
CA GLY A 10 -13.06 -4.85 -7.94
C GLY A 10 -13.65 -5.23 -6.58
N ASN A 11 -12.90 -5.98 -5.75
CA ASN A 11 -13.27 -6.32 -4.39
C ASN A 11 -12.61 -5.33 -3.42
N ASP A 12 -13.29 -5.01 -2.32
CA ASP A 12 -12.80 -4.01 -1.34
C ASP A 12 -11.47 -4.47 -0.71
N LEU A 13 -11.40 -5.75 -0.35
CA LEU A 13 -10.21 -6.39 0.21
C LEU A 13 -8.95 -6.19 -0.65
N THR A 14 -9.06 -6.43 -1.96
CA THR A 14 -7.89 -6.38 -2.85
C THR A 14 -7.44 -4.95 -3.13
N LEU A 15 -8.36 -3.98 -3.01
CA LEU A 15 -8.03 -2.56 -3.03
C LEU A 15 -7.29 -2.15 -1.76
N ASP A 16 -7.77 -2.59 -0.59
CA ASP A 16 -7.10 -2.31 0.69
C ASP A 16 -5.68 -2.88 0.72
N VAL A 17 -5.48 -4.11 0.25
CA VAL A 17 -4.15 -4.73 0.14
C VAL A 17 -3.23 -3.92 -0.77
N ARG A 18 -3.73 -3.46 -1.91
CA ARG A 18 -2.96 -2.64 -2.86
C ARG A 18 -2.52 -1.33 -2.23
N ASP A 19 -3.47 -0.61 -1.64
CA ASP A 19 -3.26 0.73 -1.12
C ASP A 19 -2.36 0.70 0.11
N LYS A 20 -2.56 -0.29 0.99
CA LYS A 20 -1.68 -0.51 2.14
C LYS A 20 -0.24 -0.78 1.72
N LEU A 21 -0.04 -1.65 0.72
CA LEU A 21 1.30 -1.94 0.23
C LEU A 21 1.96 -0.71 -0.41
N ASP A 22 1.21 0.06 -1.19
CA ASP A 22 1.71 1.31 -1.79
C ASP A 22 2.14 2.30 -0.70
N ASP A 23 1.39 2.42 0.39
CA ASP A 23 1.71 3.30 1.52
C ASP A 23 2.97 2.82 2.28
N LEU A 24 3.10 1.51 2.51
CA LEU A 24 4.30 0.95 3.13
C LEU A 24 5.55 1.21 2.27
N LEU A 25 5.45 1.01 0.95
CA LEU A 25 6.56 1.29 0.04
C LEU A 25 6.90 2.79 -0.03
N LYS A 26 5.90 3.68 -0.01
CA LYS A 26 6.12 5.13 0.05
C LYS A 26 6.77 5.58 1.35
N SER A 27 6.48 4.90 2.46
CA SER A 27 7.08 5.19 3.76
C SER A 27 8.55 4.76 3.87
N GLY A 28 9.06 4.00 2.90
CA GLY A 28 10.46 3.58 2.82
C GLY A 28 10.78 2.33 3.63
N VAL A 29 9.77 1.53 3.98
CA VAL A 29 9.92 0.25 4.69
C VAL A 29 10.65 -0.77 3.80
N SER A 30 11.50 -1.60 4.40
CA SER A 30 12.26 -2.61 3.67
C SER A 30 11.36 -3.73 3.15
N SER A 31 11.73 -4.41 2.07
CA SER A 31 10.92 -5.49 1.47
C SER A 31 10.52 -6.59 2.46
N GLN A 32 11.39 -6.93 3.40
CA GLN A 32 11.14 -7.95 4.43
C GLN A 32 10.15 -7.45 5.49
N ASP A 33 10.28 -6.18 5.89
CA ASP A 33 9.39 -5.56 6.87
C ASP A 33 7.97 -5.37 6.29
N VAL A 34 7.87 -5.00 5.00
CA VAL A 34 6.58 -4.88 4.29
C VAL A 34 5.80 -6.19 4.36
N TYR A 35 6.46 -7.33 4.14
CA TYR A 35 5.79 -8.62 4.19
C TYR A 35 5.20 -8.91 5.59
N GLN A 36 5.99 -8.67 6.64
CA GLN A 36 5.55 -8.90 8.02
C GLN A 36 4.44 -7.95 8.44
N GLU A 37 4.50 -6.69 8.04
CA GLU A 37 3.42 -5.72 8.31
C GLU A 37 2.14 -6.06 7.56
N MET A 38 2.23 -6.49 6.30
CA MET A 38 1.05 -6.94 5.53
C MET A 38 0.39 -8.14 6.19
N LEU A 39 1.17 -9.13 6.65
CA LEU A 39 0.61 -10.29 7.36
C LEU A 39 -0.11 -9.88 8.66
N LYS A 40 0.46 -8.95 9.43
CA LYS A 40 -0.17 -8.46 10.67
C LYS A 40 -1.44 -7.64 10.39
N CYS A 41 -1.43 -6.80 9.36
CA CYS A 41 -2.58 -5.96 9.03
C CYS A 41 -3.78 -6.77 8.52
N PHE A 42 -3.53 -7.92 7.89
CA PHE A 42 -4.57 -8.75 7.29
C PHE A 42 -4.71 -10.12 8.00
N GLU A 43 -4.21 -10.26 9.23
CA GLU A 43 -4.26 -11.53 9.99
C GLU A 43 -5.69 -12.06 10.14
N GLU A 44 -6.66 -11.16 10.36
CA GLU A 44 -8.08 -11.50 10.46
C GLU A 44 -8.61 -12.13 9.16
N VAL A 45 -8.14 -11.63 8.01
CA VAL A 45 -8.54 -12.08 6.66
C VAL A 45 -7.87 -13.41 6.31
N LEU A 46 -6.63 -13.64 6.76
CA LEU A 46 -5.90 -14.89 6.52
C LEU A 46 -6.62 -16.13 7.09
N SER A 47 -7.56 -15.93 8.03
CA SER A 47 -8.37 -17.00 8.62
C SER A 47 -9.73 -17.24 7.94
N THR A 48 -10.01 -16.50 6.86
CA THR A 48 -11.30 -16.49 6.14
C THR A 48 -11.12 -17.02 4.71
N ASP A 49 -12.22 -17.38 4.05
CA ASP A 49 -12.22 -17.86 2.64
C ASP A 49 -11.69 -16.81 1.63
N GLU A 50 -11.60 -15.55 2.06
CA GLU A 50 -11.03 -14.43 1.31
C GLU A 50 -9.48 -14.39 1.34
N GLU A 51 -8.83 -15.29 2.07
CA GLU A 51 -7.36 -15.40 2.14
C GLU A 51 -6.73 -15.49 0.74
N SER A 52 -7.36 -16.24 -0.16
CA SER A 52 -6.90 -16.40 -1.55
C SER A 52 -6.76 -15.05 -2.28
N LEU A 53 -7.73 -14.15 -2.09
CA LEU A 53 -7.75 -12.82 -2.71
C LEU A 53 -6.62 -11.93 -2.18
N PHE A 54 -6.33 -12.03 -0.88
CA PHE A 54 -5.18 -11.38 -0.28
C PHE A 54 -3.89 -11.81 -0.98
N TRP A 55 -3.64 -13.11 -1.12
CA TRP A 55 -2.44 -13.62 -1.79
C TRP A 55 -2.34 -13.20 -3.26
N PHE A 56 -3.47 -13.19 -3.99
CA PHE A 56 -3.49 -12.75 -5.39
C PHE A 56 -3.17 -11.26 -5.54
N ALA A 57 -3.80 -10.39 -4.74
CA ALA A 57 -3.55 -8.96 -4.78
C ALA A 57 -2.12 -8.61 -4.34
N LEU A 58 -1.64 -9.26 -3.28
CA LEU A 58 -0.28 -9.08 -2.78
C LEU A 58 0.75 -9.48 -3.84
N ALA A 59 0.60 -10.65 -4.47
CA ALA A 59 1.52 -11.13 -5.48
C ALA A 59 1.54 -10.25 -6.73
N ASP A 60 0.36 -9.82 -7.23
CA ASP A 60 0.26 -8.91 -8.37
C ASP A 60 0.99 -7.59 -8.10
N ARG A 61 0.79 -7.05 -6.89
CA ARG A 61 1.35 -5.76 -6.52
C ARG A 61 2.85 -5.82 -6.25
N MET A 62 3.33 -6.85 -5.56
CA MET A 62 4.77 -7.05 -5.32
C MET A 62 5.53 -7.33 -6.62
N TRP A 63 4.89 -7.97 -7.61
CA TRP A 63 5.45 -8.13 -8.94
C TRP A 63 5.62 -6.78 -9.66
N ASP A 64 4.64 -5.87 -9.58
CA ASP A 64 4.75 -4.52 -10.19
C ASP A 64 6.01 -3.78 -9.70
N TYR A 65 6.38 -3.95 -8.43
CA TYR A 65 7.52 -3.28 -7.80
C TYR A 65 8.85 -4.03 -7.88
N GLY A 66 8.88 -5.28 -8.34
CA GLY A 66 10.14 -6.03 -8.38
C GLY A 66 10.52 -6.71 -7.06
N ILE A 67 9.60 -6.79 -6.10
CA ILE A 67 9.89 -7.21 -4.71
C ILE A 67 9.29 -8.57 -4.37
N LEU A 68 8.59 -9.19 -5.33
CA LEU A 68 7.95 -10.49 -5.14
C LEU A 68 8.94 -11.53 -4.61
N THR A 69 8.64 -12.10 -3.45
CA THR A 69 9.37 -13.22 -2.86
C THR A 69 8.83 -14.54 -3.37
N ASP A 70 9.71 -15.55 -3.44
CA ASP A 70 9.32 -16.89 -3.90
C ASP A 70 8.25 -17.51 -2.99
N GLU A 71 8.29 -17.25 -1.67
CA GLU A 71 7.27 -17.73 -0.72
C GLU A 71 5.85 -17.26 -1.07
N ILE A 72 5.70 -15.97 -1.42
CA ILE A 72 4.40 -15.38 -1.76
C ILE A 72 3.92 -15.88 -3.12
N LYS A 73 4.87 -16.04 -4.05
CA LYS A 73 4.60 -16.62 -5.37
C LYS A 73 4.08 -18.05 -5.25
N GLU A 74 4.75 -18.90 -4.47
CA GLU A 74 4.34 -20.29 -4.26
C GLU A 74 2.95 -20.35 -3.61
N LYS A 75 2.70 -19.57 -2.56
CA LYS A 75 1.38 -19.50 -1.91
C LYS A 75 0.27 -19.09 -2.90
N ALA A 76 0.49 -18.02 -3.65
CA ALA A 76 -0.48 -17.58 -4.65
C ALA A 76 -0.75 -18.69 -5.69
N LEU A 77 0.29 -19.39 -6.15
CA LEU A 77 0.15 -20.50 -7.10
C LEU A 77 -0.60 -21.70 -6.51
N THR A 78 -0.39 -22.02 -5.22
CA THR A 78 -1.12 -23.12 -4.56
C THR A 78 -2.62 -22.82 -4.44
N TYR A 79 -2.99 -21.58 -4.09
CA TYR A 79 -4.41 -21.17 -4.08
C TYR A 79 -4.98 -21.15 -5.51
N MET A 80 -4.19 -20.79 -6.52
CA MET A 80 -4.63 -20.88 -7.93
C MET A 80 -4.84 -22.31 -8.41
N THR A 81 -4.14 -23.31 -7.88
CA THR A 81 -4.40 -24.71 -8.25
C THR A 81 -5.63 -25.26 -7.54
N ASN A 82 -5.93 -24.77 -6.33
CA ASN A 82 -7.08 -25.19 -5.52
C ASN A 82 -8.36 -24.39 -5.81
N ILE A 83 -8.41 -23.61 -6.90
CA ILE A 83 -9.57 -22.77 -7.27
C ILE A 83 -10.91 -23.52 -7.26
N ALA A 84 -10.88 -24.84 -7.50
CA ALA A 84 -12.07 -25.68 -7.51
C ALA A 84 -12.80 -25.77 -6.15
N GLU A 85 -12.15 -25.41 -5.05
CA GLU A 85 -12.70 -25.55 -3.68
C GLU A 85 -13.22 -24.23 -3.11
N HIS A 86 -13.13 -23.13 -3.85
CA HIS A 86 -13.53 -21.85 -3.32
C HIS A 86 -15.04 -21.58 -3.45
N GLU A 87 -15.67 -21.42 -2.29
CA GLU A 87 -17.10 -21.14 -2.11
C GLU A 87 -17.57 -19.87 -2.84
N TYR A 88 -16.67 -18.90 -3.08
CA TYR A 88 -16.96 -17.67 -3.83
C TYR A 88 -17.34 -17.91 -5.31
N LEU A 89 -17.01 -19.06 -5.90
CA LEU A 89 -17.42 -19.38 -7.28
C LEU A 89 -18.94 -19.60 -7.41
N ASP A 90 -19.61 -19.90 -6.30
CA ASP A 90 -21.06 -20.07 -6.26
C ASP A 90 -21.81 -18.73 -6.15
N GLU A 91 -21.15 -17.67 -5.65
CA GLU A 91 -21.69 -16.30 -5.66
C GLU A 91 -21.65 -15.65 -7.06
N LEU A 92 -20.82 -16.17 -7.96
CA LEU A 92 -20.84 -15.80 -9.38
C LEU A 92 -22.02 -16.51 -10.07
N GLU A 93 -23.13 -15.78 -10.17
CA GLU A 93 -24.42 -16.26 -10.69
C GLU A 93 -24.33 -16.77 -12.13
N THR A 94 -23.43 -16.21 -12.97
CA THR A 94 -23.35 -16.57 -14.40
C THR A 94 -22.06 -17.32 -14.76
N ALA A 95 -22.18 -18.40 -15.55
CA ALA A 95 -21.04 -19.14 -16.10
C ALA A 95 -20.04 -18.27 -16.91
N ARG A 96 -20.52 -17.13 -17.44
CA ARG A 96 -19.69 -16.12 -18.12
C ARG A 96 -18.74 -15.40 -17.16
N GLU A 97 -19.21 -15.10 -15.96
CA GLU A 97 -18.46 -14.39 -14.92
C GLU A 97 -17.37 -15.30 -14.37
N ARG A 98 -17.70 -16.58 -14.11
CA ARG A 98 -16.71 -17.60 -13.73
C ARG A 98 -15.59 -17.75 -14.76
N ARG A 99 -15.94 -17.82 -16.06
CA ARG A 99 -14.92 -17.85 -17.13
C ARG A 99 -14.07 -16.58 -17.16
N SER A 100 -14.68 -15.43 -16.93
CA SER A 100 -13.96 -14.16 -16.92
C SER A 100 -13.02 -14.04 -15.71
N TRP A 101 -13.42 -14.57 -14.55
CA TRP A 101 -12.56 -14.69 -13.36
C TRP A 101 -11.41 -15.68 -13.58
N GLN A 102 -11.67 -16.83 -14.20
CA GLN A 102 -10.61 -17.75 -14.62
C GLN A 102 -9.63 -17.07 -15.58
N ASN A 103 -10.12 -16.23 -16.49
CA ASN A 103 -9.26 -15.47 -17.39
C ASN A 103 -8.40 -14.43 -16.64
N THR A 104 -8.92 -13.75 -15.62
CA THR A 104 -8.12 -12.83 -14.79
C THR A 104 -7.06 -13.58 -13.99
N LEU A 105 -7.38 -14.74 -13.42
CA LEU A 105 -6.42 -15.57 -12.71
C LEU A 105 -5.35 -16.14 -13.63
N ASN A 106 -5.70 -16.59 -14.84
CA ASN A 106 -4.72 -17.03 -15.84
C ASN A 106 -3.77 -15.90 -16.24
N LYS A 107 -4.27 -14.67 -16.42
CA LYS A 107 -3.43 -13.48 -16.68
C LYS A 107 -2.48 -13.20 -15.53
N LEU A 108 -2.95 -13.32 -14.29
CA LEU A 108 -2.13 -13.10 -13.10
C LEU A 108 -1.08 -14.21 -12.92
N LYS A 109 -1.44 -15.47 -13.16
CA LYS A 109 -0.51 -16.62 -13.15
C LYS A 109 0.62 -16.43 -14.16
N THR A 110 0.26 -16.15 -15.42
CA THR A 110 1.25 -15.87 -16.48
C THR A 110 2.13 -14.66 -16.16
N LYS A 111 1.59 -13.63 -15.51
CA LYS A 111 2.37 -12.48 -15.03
C LYS A 111 3.40 -12.88 -13.97
N ILE A 112 2.99 -13.61 -12.94
CA ILE A 112 3.85 -14.03 -11.80
C ILE A 112 4.90 -15.07 -12.22
N GLU A 113 4.60 -15.91 -13.22
CA GLU A 113 5.55 -16.88 -13.77
C GLU A 113 6.69 -16.20 -14.56
N ASN A 114 6.43 -15.05 -15.18
CA ASN A 114 7.44 -14.29 -15.89
C ASN A 114 8.47 -13.65 -14.94
N VAL A 115 9.70 -13.47 -15.45
CA VAL A 115 10.81 -12.83 -14.72
C VAL A 115 10.37 -11.45 -14.24
N ASN A 116 10.54 -11.22 -12.94
CA ASN A 116 10.12 -9.98 -12.29
C ASN A 116 10.98 -8.80 -12.79
N GLN A 117 10.39 -7.90 -13.58
CA GLN A 117 11.11 -6.77 -14.20
C GLN A 117 11.01 -5.47 -13.39
N GLY A 118 10.26 -5.42 -12.28
CA GLY A 118 10.19 -4.26 -11.40
C GLY A 118 9.79 -2.97 -12.14
N ASN A 119 8.66 -3.01 -12.84
CA ASN A 119 8.23 -1.95 -13.75
C ASN A 119 7.94 -0.61 -13.04
N LYS A 120 7.64 -0.64 -11.72
CA LYS A 120 7.35 0.56 -10.93
C LYS A 120 8.53 0.97 -10.05
N LYS A 121 8.95 2.23 -10.20
CA LYS A 121 9.91 2.87 -9.29
C LYS A 121 9.22 3.24 -7.98
N ILE A 122 9.81 2.82 -6.87
CA ILE A 122 9.41 3.24 -5.53
C ILE A 122 9.79 4.71 -5.36
N LYS A 123 8.80 5.58 -5.20
CA LYS A 123 9.02 6.98 -4.80
C LYS A 123 8.74 7.06 -3.30
N VAL A 124 9.82 7.05 -2.51
CA VAL A 124 9.71 7.31 -1.08
C VAL A 124 9.29 8.77 -0.90
N GLU A 125 8.16 9.00 -0.23
CA GLU A 125 7.72 10.36 0.04
C GLU A 125 8.61 10.95 1.13
N PRO A 126 9.22 12.13 0.89
CA PRO A 126 10.02 12.77 1.92
C PRO A 126 9.11 13.09 3.10
N VAL A 127 9.48 12.63 4.30
CA VAL A 127 8.75 12.94 5.52
C VAL A 127 8.69 14.47 5.64
N PHE A 128 7.48 15.04 5.48
CA PHE A 128 7.30 16.47 5.58
C PHE A 128 7.54 16.89 7.03
N LYS A 129 8.71 17.46 7.29
CA LYS A 129 9.10 17.92 8.62
C LYS A 129 8.27 19.17 8.97
N ARG A 130 7.07 18.96 9.51
CA ARG A 130 6.11 20.03 9.89
C ARG A 130 6.73 21.04 10.86
N ASN A 131 7.74 20.62 11.61
CA ASN A 131 8.34 21.43 12.64
C ASN A 131 9.85 21.23 12.66
N ILE A 132 10.58 22.31 12.40
CA ILE A 132 12.05 22.34 12.40
C ILE A 132 12.59 22.45 13.84
N TRP A 133 11.74 22.89 14.77
CA TRP A 133 12.11 23.27 16.14
C TRP A 133 11.74 22.21 17.17
N ASN A 134 12.64 21.89 18.09
CA ASN A 134 12.38 20.99 19.21
C ASN A 134 11.68 21.74 20.36
N VAL A 135 11.05 20.99 21.27
CA VAL A 135 10.47 21.56 22.51
C VAL A 135 11.61 22.08 23.39
N GLY A 136 11.52 23.33 23.84
CA GLY A 136 12.59 24.01 24.55
C GLY A 136 13.52 24.87 23.68
N ASP A 137 13.39 24.82 22.35
CA ASP A 137 14.11 25.74 21.47
C ASP A 137 13.57 27.17 21.64
N TYR A 138 14.50 28.13 21.61
CA TYR A 138 14.20 29.54 21.56
C TYR A 138 14.47 30.05 20.15
N TYR A 139 13.48 30.71 19.56
CA TYR A 139 13.67 31.39 18.28
C TYR A 139 13.42 32.87 18.45
N ALA A 140 14.32 33.67 17.86
CA ALA A 140 14.29 35.12 17.91
C ALA A 140 13.77 35.65 16.56
N TYR A 141 12.70 36.43 16.61
CA TYR A 141 12.20 37.16 15.46
C TYR A 141 12.65 38.62 15.54
N GLU A 142 13.38 39.07 14.52
CA GLU A 142 13.80 40.47 14.40
C GLU A 142 12.73 41.33 13.74
N PHE A 143 12.44 42.48 14.35
CA PHE A 143 11.61 43.51 13.74
C PHE A 143 12.36 44.27 12.64
N HIS A 144 12.06 43.93 11.39
CA HIS A 144 12.70 44.50 10.20
C HIS A 144 11.75 45.32 9.31
N LYS A 145 10.45 45.39 9.64
CA LYS A 145 9.44 46.10 8.81
C LYS A 145 9.45 47.61 9.03
N LYS A 146 8.93 48.37 8.06
CA LYS A 146 8.81 49.84 8.13
C LYS A 146 7.97 50.33 9.32
N ASN A 147 6.87 49.65 9.66
CA ASN A 147 6.05 49.99 10.83
C ASN A 147 6.84 49.92 12.15
N SER A 148 7.86 49.07 12.22
CA SER A 148 8.76 48.96 13.39
C SER A 148 9.73 50.13 13.50
N GLN A 149 10.02 50.85 12.40
CA GLN A 149 10.78 52.12 12.42
C GLN A 149 9.97 53.23 13.08
N GLU A 150 8.69 53.35 12.70
CA GLU A 150 7.77 54.38 13.22
C GLU A 150 7.54 54.20 14.74
N LEU A 151 7.55 52.96 15.22
CA LEU A 151 7.41 52.62 16.63
C LEU A 151 8.73 52.60 17.42
N GLY A 152 9.89 52.87 16.78
CA GLY A 152 11.20 52.87 17.45
C GLY A 152 11.67 51.51 17.98
N ILE A 153 11.17 50.42 17.39
CA ILE A 153 11.48 49.03 17.78
C ILE A 153 12.22 48.25 16.68
N GLN A 154 12.68 48.95 15.65
CA GLN A 154 13.58 48.44 14.63
C GLN A 154 14.78 47.73 15.28
N SER A 155 15.12 46.53 14.80
CA SER A 155 16.25 45.73 15.30
C SER A 155 16.14 45.27 16.76
N LYS A 156 14.95 45.31 17.35
CA LYS A 156 14.64 44.55 18.57
C LYS A 156 14.17 43.14 18.20
N TYR A 157 14.35 42.22 19.13
CA TYR A 157 14.00 40.81 18.96
C TYR A 157 12.86 40.43 19.90
N ILE A 158 11.87 39.69 19.38
CA ILE A 158 10.99 38.88 20.23
C ILE A 158 11.57 37.49 20.29
N VAL A 159 11.81 37.00 21.50
CA VAL A 159 12.18 35.60 21.72
C VAL A 159 10.92 34.83 22.06
N ILE A 160 10.64 33.78 21.29
CA ILE A 160 9.54 32.87 21.53
C ILE A 160 10.14 31.52 21.90
N ARG A 161 9.64 30.97 23.01
CA ARG A 161 10.00 29.63 23.48
C ARG A 161 8.94 28.64 23.01
N LYS A 162 9.38 27.52 22.46
CA LYS A 162 8.53 26.39 22.13
C LYS A 162 8.33 25.45 23.32
#